data_AF-A0A0G0HD68-F1
#
_entry.id   AF-A0A0G0HD68-F1
#
_cell.length_a   1.000
_cell.length_b   1.000
_cell.length_c   1.000
_cell.angle_alpha   90.00
_cell.angle_beta   90.00
_cell.angle_gamma   90.00
#
_symmetry.space_group_name_H-M   'P 1'
#
loop_
_entity.id
_entity.type
_entity.pdbx_description
1 polymer ?
#
loop_
_entity_poly.entity_id
_entity_poly.type
_entity_poly.pdbx_seq_one_letter_code
_entity_poly.pdbx_strand_id
1 'polypeptide(L)'
;MRGLRIFFMVAGAKILTATTPIDVMVEALRKALSPLEKTGMPVGDFFSVMGLTLKCFPRLKDYLTENYRNHKNNTESKGFWGRVNIMSSFLLPMFIQSIQNPEVFFKETDEKAGISPQRN
;
A
#
# COMPACT_ATOMS: atom_id res chain seq x y z
N MET A 1 -29.93 5.23 -22.20
CA MET A 1 -29.95 6.09 -21.00
C MET A 1 -29.11 5.55 -19.84
N ARG A 2 -29.25 4.29 -19.38
CA ARG A 2 -28.49 3.74 -18.22
C ARG A 2 -26.97 3.60 -18.42
N GLY A 3 -26.54 3.19 -19.62
CA GLY A 3 -25.11 3.03 -19.94
C GLY A 3 -24.31 4.33 -19.90
N LEU A 4 -24.91 5.45 -20.31
CA LEU A 4 -24.24 6.76 -20.32
C LEU A 4 -23.90 7.25 -18.91
N ARG A 5 -24.81 7.03 -17.93
CA ARG A 5 -24.57 7.39 -16.52
C ARG A 5 -23.41 6.61 -15.92
N ILE A 6 -23.36 5.30 -16.18
CA ILE A 6 -22.28 4.44 -15.69
C ILE A 6 -20.96 4.83 -16.36
N PHE A 7 -20.99 5.06 -17.68
CA PHE A 7 -19.82 5.48 -18.44
C PHE A 7 -19.23 6.79 -17.88
N PHE A 8 -20.07 7.80 -17.63
CA PHE A 8 -19.61 9.08 -17.09
C PHE A 8 -19.08 8.96 -15.65
N MET A 9 -19.70 8.13 -14.82
CA MET A 9 -19.24 7.86 -13.45
C MET A 9 -17.87 7.14 -13.44
N VAL A 10 -17.69 6.13 -14.29
CA VAL A 10 -16.42 5.41 -14.41
C VAL A 10 -15.35 6.31 -15.01
N ALA A 11 -15.65 7.05 -16.09
CA ALA A 11 -14.72 7.96 -16.73
C ALA A 11 -14.27 9.07 -15.76
N GLY A 12 -15.20 9.68 -15.02
CA GLY A 12 -14.89 10.68 -14.00
C GLY A 12 -13.99 10.12 -12.89
N ALA A 13 -14.29 8.92 -12.38
CA ALA A 13 -13.46 8.27 -11.37
C ALA A 13 -12.05 7.94 -11.90
N LYS A 14 -11.94 7.45 -13.14
CA LYS A 14 -10.66 7.15 -13.79
C LYS A 14 -9.80 8.40 -13.96
N ILE A 15 -10.40 9.50 -14.43
CA ILE A 15 -9.70 10.79 -14.58
C ILE A 15 -9.21 11.25 -13.21
N LEU A 16 -10.09 11.26 -12.21
CA LEU A 16 -9.74 11.69 -10.85
C LEU A 16 -8.59 10.87 -10.25
N THR A 17 -8.61 9.55 -10.36
CA THR A 17 -7.52 8.69 -9.86
C THR A 17 -6.23 8.83 -10.67
N ALA A 18 -6.33 9.08 -11.99
CA ALA A 18 -5.14 9.19 -12.84
C ALA A 18 -4.41 10.53 -12.67
N THR A 19 -5.13 11.62 -12.41
CA THR A 19 -4.54 12.96 -12.33
C THR A 19 -4.19 13.41 -10.91
N THR A 20 -4.64 12.69 -9.89
CA THR A 20 -4.51 13.12 -8.49
C THR A 20 -3.46 12.26 -7.76
N PRO A 21 -2.42 12.86 -7.17
CA PRO A 21 -1.49 12.13 -6.32
C PRO A 21 -2.18 11.67 -5.03
N ILE A 22 -1.72 10.54 -4.49
CA ILE A 22 -2.34 9.88 -3.32
C ILE A 22 -2.38 10.82 -2.12
N ASP A 23 -1.33 11.61 -1.87
CA ASP A 23 -1.27 12.55 -0.73
C ASP A 23 -2.38 13.62 -0.80
N VAL A 24 -2.64 14.15 -1.99
CA VAL A 24 -3.70 15.16 -2.20
C VAL A 24 -5.08 14.54 -2.05
N MET A 25 -5.27 13.31 -2.53
CA MET A 25 -6.53 12.58 -2.36
C MET A 25 -6.82 12.30 -0.88
N VAL A 26 -5.80 11.91 -0.12
CA VAL A 26 -5.89 11.67 1.32
C VAL A 26 -6.24 12.94 2.09
N GLU A 27 -5.60 14.07 1.77
CA GLU A 27 -5.91 15.34 2.41
C GLU A 27 -7.31 15.86 2.07
N ALA A 28 -7.75 15.67 0.81
CA ALA A 28 -9.12 15.98 0.41
C ALA A 28 -10.14 15.12 1.19
N LEU A 29 -9.84 13.84 1.38
CA LEU A 29 -10.67 12.93 2.19
C LEU A 29 -10.67 13.34 3.66
N ARG A 30 -9.52 13.78 4.19
CA ARG A 30 -9.41 14.31 5.56
C ARG A 30 -10.30 15.51 5.75
N LYS A 31 -10.26 16.47 4.84
CA LYS A 31 -11.12 17.67 4.87
C LYS A 31 -12.60 17.30 4.76
N ALA A 32 -12.94 16.30 3.94
CA ALA A 32 -14.30 15.80 3.83
C ALA A 32 -14.80 15.10 5.11
N LEU A 33 -13.91 14.44 5.85
CA LEU A 33 -14.22 13.75 7.12
C LEU A 33 -14.01 14.61 8.38
N SER A 34 -13.34 15.76 8.27
CA SER A 34 -13.19 16.74 9.37
C SER A 34 -14.51 17.16 10.04
N PRO A 35 -15.65 17.35 9.34
CA PRO A 35 -16.93 17.61 10.03
C PRO A 35 -17.41 16.45 10.89
N LEU A 36 -17.01 15.20 10.58
CA LEU A 36 -17.33 14.00 11.36
C LEU A 36 -16.49 13.89 12.65
N GLU A 37 -15.39 14.62 12.74
CA GLU A 37 -14.56 14.70 13.95
C GLU A 37 -15.36 15.26 15.14
N LYS A 38 -16.34 16.13 14.85
CA LYS A 38 -17.27 16.69 15.85
C LYS A 38 -18.18 15.64 16.51
N THR A 39 -18.31 14.45 15.92
CA THR A 39 -19.11 13.33 16.44
C THR A 39 -18.27 12.40 17.35
N GLY A 40 -17.02 12.77 17.65
CA GLY A 40 -16.12 12.00 18.52
C GLY A 40 -15.27 10.95 17.81
N MET A 41 -15.23 10.98 16.46
CA MET A 41 -14.37 10.10 15.68
C MET A 41 -12.93 10.65 15.62
N PRO A 42 -11.89 9.86 15.94
CA PRO A 42 -10.49 10.31 15.90
C PRO A 42 -9.98 10.33 14.44
N VAL A 43 -10.47 11.30 13.68
CA VAL A 43 -10.14 11.47 12.26
C VAL A 43 -8.64 11.73 12.09
N GLY A 44 -8.04 12.59 12.91
CA GLY A 44 -6.60 12.88 12.87
C GLY A 44 -5.72 11.63 12.97
N ASP A 45 -5.97 10.77 13.97
CA ASP A 45 -5.17 9.55 14.19
C ASP A 45 -5.39 8.54 13.07
N PHE A 46 -6.62 8.40 12.57
CA PHE A 46 -6.92 7.55 11.43
C PHE A 46 -6.09 7.93 10.20
N PHE A 47 -6.05 9.23 9.86
CA PHE A 47 -5.27 9.73 8.74
C PHE A 47 -3.76 9.60 8.96
N SER A 48 -3.29 9.75 10.20
CA SER A 48 -1.88 9.54 10.56
C SER A 48 -1.43 8.10 10.32
N VAL A 49 -2.19 7.12 10.83
CA VAL A 49 -1.92 5.68 10.63
C VAL A 49 -2.08 5.30 9.16
N MET A 50 -3.06 5.86 8.46
CA MET A 50 -3.22 5.66 7.02
C MET A 50 -2.02 6.20 6.24
N GLY A 51 -1.49 7.37 6.59
CA GLY A 51 -0.29 7.94 5.96
C GLY A 51 0.94 7.03 6.13
N LEU A 52 1.14 6.51 7.34
CA LEU A 52 2.19 5.51 7.61
C LEU A 52 1.98 4.24 6.79
N THR A 53 0.74 3.76 6.70
CA THR A 53 0.38 2.57 5.92
C THR A 53 0.64 2.76 4.43
N LEU A 54 0.28 3.92 3.88
CA LEU A 54 0.50 4.26 2.48
C LEU A 54 1.99 4.38 2.14
N LYS A 55 2.82 4.85 3.07
CA LYS A 55 4.28 4.85 2.92
C LYS A 55 4.90 3.45 3.00
N CYS A 56 4.32 2.58 3.82
CA CYS A 56 4.72 1.17 3.95
C CYS A 56 4.30 0.33 2.72
N PHE A 57 3.18 0.66 2.08
CA PHE A 57 2.59 -0.14 1.02
C PHE A 57 3.50 -0.42 -0.20
N PRO A 58 4.24 0.56 -0.77
CA PRO A 58 5.20 0.32 -1.85
C PRO A 58 6.25 -0.72 -1.46
N ARG A 59 6.84 -0.56 -0.27
CA ARG A 59 7.87 -1.48 0.23
C ARG A 59 7.32 -2.88 0.46
N LEU A 60 6.12 -2.98 1.03
CA LEU A 60 5.42 -4.25 1.22
C LEU A 60 5.17 -4.96 -0.13
N LYS A 61 4.74 -4.21 -1.15
CA LYS A 61 4.53 -4.75 -2.50
C LYS A 61 5.83 -5.30 -3.11
N ASP A 62 6.93 -4.58 -2.96
CA ASP A 62 8.23 -5.01 -3.48
C ASP A 62 8.72 -6.28 -2.77
N TYR A 63 8.60 -6.30 -1.44
CA TYR A 63 8.91 -7.47 -0.62
C TYR A 63 8.07 -8.71 -1.00
N LEU A 64 6.75 -8.51 -1.19
CA LEU A 64 5.84 -9.55 -1.67
C LEU A 64 6.26 -10.07 -3.04
N THR A 65 6.62 -9.18 -3.96
CA THR A 65 6.96 -9.54 -5.35
C THR A 65 8.27 -10.32 -5.42
N GLU A 66 9.29 -9.87 -4.70
CA GLU A 66 10.59 -10.54 -4.62
C GLU A 66 10.43 -11.96 -4.06
N ASN A 67 9.79 -12.05 -2.90
CA ASN A 67 9.68 -13.30 -2.20
C ASN A 67 8.73 -14.25 -2.99
N TYR A 68 7.65 -13.75 -3.62
CA TYR A 68 6.77 -14.56 -4.48
C TYR A 68 7.51 -15.12 -5.69
N ARG A 69 8.36 -14.32 -6.34
CA ARG A 69 9.19 -14.79 -7.47
C ARG A 69 10.13 -15.91 -7.04
N ASN A 70 10.74 -15.79 -5.87
CA ASN A 70 11.62 -16.82 -5.31
C ASN A 70 10.85 -18.12 -5.05
N HIS A 71 9.61 -18.05 -4.57
CA HIS A 71 8.81 -19.24 -4.27
C HIS A 71 8.15 -19.88 -5.51
N LYS A 72 7.75 -19.07 -6.49
CA LYS A 72 7.18 -19.52 -7.77
C LYS A 72 8.19 -20.33 -8.60
N ASN A 73 9.45 -19.92 -8.61
CA ASN A 73 10.50 -20.63 -9.36
C ASN A 73 10.81 -22.03 -8.78
N ASN A 74 10.43 -22.29 -7.53
CA ASN A 74 10.70 -23.54 -6.83
C ASN A 74 9.48 -24.49 -6.77
N THR A 75 8.27 -24.05 -7.18
CA THR A 75 7.05 -24.85 -7.00
C THR A 75 6.11 -24.82 -8.21
N GLU A 76 6.29 -25.77 -9.13
CA GLU A 76 5.32 -26.10 -10.20
C GLU A 76 4.23 -27.04 -9.65
N SER A 77 3.23 -26.53 -8.93
CA SER A 77 2.09 -27.38 -8.51
C SER A 77 0.92 -27.33 -9.50
N LYS A 78 0.42 -28.50 -9.91
CA LYS A 78 -0.83 -28.65 -10.66
C LYS A 78 -2.04 -28.67 -9.70
N GLY A 79 -3.03 -27.79 -9.92
CA GLY A 79 -4.34 -27.82 -9.24
C GLY A 79 -4.56 -26.75 -8.16
N PHE A 80 -5.80 -26.67 -7.65
CA PHE A 80 -6.23 -25.68 -6.65
C PHE A 80 -5.57 -25.88 -5.28
N TRP A 81 -5.49 -27.13 -4.81
CA TRP A 81 -4.83 -27.50 -3.54
C TRP A 81 -3.34 -27.16 -3.53
N GLY A 82 -2.66 -27.38 -4.66
CA GLY A 82 -1.25 -27.02 -4.81
C GLY A 82 -1.03 -25.51 -4.70
N ARG A 83 -1.92 -24.68 -5.29
CA ARG A 83 -1.85 -23.21 -5.16
C ARG A 83 -2.00 -22.76 -3.72
N VAL A 84 -2.91 -23.35 -2.95
CA VAL A 84 -3.08 -23.02 -1.53
C VAL A 84 -1.83 -23.38 -0.73
N ASN A 85 -1.23 -24.54 -1.00
CA ASN A 85 0.00 -24.96 -0.32
C ASN A 85 1.18 -24.02 -0.63
N ILE A 86 1.33 -23.61 -1.90
CA ILE A 86 2.34 -22.62 -2.33
C ILE A 86 2.13 -21.28 -1.61
N MET A 87 0.89 -20.79 -1.57
CA MET A 87 0.58 -19.51 -0.92
C MET A 87 0.85 -19.57 0.58
N SER A 88 0.45 -20.66 1.25
CA SER A 88 0.67 -20.84 2.69
C SER A 88 2.15 -20.96 3.04
N SER A 89 2.91 -21.78 2.30
CA SER A 89 4.34 -21.99 2.52
C SER A 89 5.17 -20.71 2.36
N PHE A 90 4.65 -19.75 1.60
CA PHE A 90 5.27 -18.46 1.37
C PHE A 90 4.78 -17.36 2.33
N LEU A 91 3.47 -17.31 2.56
CA LEU A 91 2.82 -16.27 3.35
C LEU A 91 3.17 -16.40 4.83
N LEU A 92 3.28 -17.62 5.37
CA LEU A 92 3.63 -17.86 6.77
C LEU A 92 5.02 -17.32 7.15
N PRO A 93 6.13 -17.68 6.46
CA PRO A 93 7.45 -17.14 6.79
C PRO A 93 7.49 -15.62 6.60
N MET A 94 6.81 -15.10 5.58
CA MET A 94 6.73 -13.65 5.34
C MET A 94 5.96 -12.92 6.45
N PHE A 95 4.86 -13.49 6.94
CA PHE A 95 4.07 -12.92 8.03
C PHE A 95 4.86 -12.87 9.35
N ILE A 96 5.59 -13.95 9.66
CA ILE A 96 6.45 -14.00 10.84
C ILE A 96 7.55 -12.94 10.76
N GLN A 97 8.22 -12.82 9.60
CA GLN A 97 9.25 -11.81 9.38
C GLN A 97 8.70 -10.39 9.50
N SER A 98 7.47 -10.15 9.02
CA SER A 98 6.81 -8.85 9.11
C SER A 98 6.46 -8.43 10.54
N ILE A 99 6.13 -9.39 11.41
CA ILE A 99 5.87 -9.11 12.83
C ILE A 99 7.17 -8.92 13.60
N GLN A 100 8.21 -9.68 13.25
CA GLN A 100 9.51 -9.64 13.95
C GLN A 100 10.32 -8.38 13.62
N ASN A 101 10.24 -7.87 12.38
CA ASN A 101 11.03 -6.74 11.92
C ASN A 101 10.15 -5.73 11.16
N PRO A 102 9.17 -5.08 11.81
CA PRO A 102 8.28 -4.12 11.15
C PRO A 102 9.03 -2.94 10.51
N GLU A 103 10.22 -2.60 11.00
CA GLU A 103 11.10 -1.55 10.50
C GLU A 103 11.51 -1.76 9.04
N VAL A 104 11.50 -3.00 8.52
CA VAL A 104 11.82 -3.28 7.10
C VAL A 104 10.85 -2.60 6.14
N PHE A 105 9.65 -2.24 6.61
CA PHE A 105 8.65 -1.52 5.83
C PHE A 105 8.70 0.01 6.00
N PHE A 106 9.49 0.51 6.96
CA PHE A 106 9.62 1.94 7.26
C PHE A 106 11.00 2.53 6.90
N LYS A 107 11.99 1.69 6.55
CA LYS A 107 13.43 2.05 6.48
C LYS A 107 13.86 3.02 5.35
N GLU A 108 12.98 3.51 4.50
CA GLU A 108 13.37 4.31 3.32
C GLU A 108 13.39 5.84 3.55
N THR A 109 13.29 6.32 4.78
CA THR A 109 13.28 7.78 5.04
C THR A 109 14.65 8.39 5.37
N ASP A 110 15.70 7.61 5.60
CA ASP A 110 17.01 8.17 6.00
C ASP A 110 18.07 8.22 4.86
N GLU A 111 17.99 7.36 3.84
CA GLU A 111 19.08 7.27 2.83
C GLU A 111 18.97 8.32 1.69
N LYS A 112 17.85 9.03 1.56
CA LYS A 112 17.70 10.11 0.56
C LYS A 112 17.72 11.53 1.17
N ALA A 113 18.13 11.66 2.43
CA ALA A 113 18.39 12.93 3.10
C ALA A 113 19.88 13.11 3.51
N GLY A 114 20.78 12.27 3.00
CA GLY A 114 22.23 12.39 3.17
C GLY A 114 22.89 13.22 2.07
N ILE A 115 22.99 14.52 2.33
CA ILE A 115 23.70 15.54 1.59
C ILE A 115 25.11 15.06 1.17
N SER A 116 25.48 15.33 -0.09
CA SER A 116 26.84 15.20 -0.60
C SER A 116 27.86 15.88 0.32
N PRO A 117 28.92 15.19 0.79
CA PRO A 117 30.14 15.88 1.20
C PRO A 117 30.99 16.13 -0.05
N GLN A 118 30.80 17.31 -0.65
CA GLN A 118 31.84 17.98 -1.42
C GLN A 118 32.82 18.60 -0.40
N ARG A 119 34.12 18.31 -0.58
CA ARG A 119 35.31 19.06 -0.11
C ARG A 119 35.66 19.02 1.39
N ASN A 120 36.75 18.33 1.72
CA ASN A 120 38.09 18.93 1.82
C ASN A 120 39.19 17.88 1.63
#